data_AF-A0A8H4SP26-F1
#
_entry.id   AF-A0A8H4SP26-F1
#
_cell.length_a   1.000
_cell.length_b   1.000
_cell.length_c   1.000
_cell.angle_alpha   90.00
_cell.angle_beta   90.00
_cell.angle_gamma   90.00
#
_symmetry.space_group_name_H-M   'P 1'
#
loop_
_entity.id
_entity.type
_entity.pdbx_description
1 polymer ?
#
loop_
_entity_poly.entity_id
_entity_poly.type
_entity_poly.pdbx_seq_one_letter_code
_entity_poly.pdbx_strand_id
1 'polypeptide(L)'
;MGSINHEEDPASQQEHQSMVVFRLPDAKTEVWIDAVNRGKAVAYEVGQGRGVLSRWTTADQKVRVSPSMVNDDVAEYEDLLQFEIAEERTPAVDFAGSAGQDDLALLWASIYSLWVHPQLRENDLIPVVVNSERLGEYLRCSGLGVISPFSTARSTTTEVPRNAIFWLHREAFWQGAGAPDSQTWVQCRPEVTQFPGFGTNVDFPTQLSFTQKGNVSTVHPVRPPKAAPGTLLYSRFIVEIGQTLQIFHIDANNPEHFNNYAKWQNSDRVNAGWRERGPDEHHRKYLESQLADPHTMSCVFSWDEQLA
;
A
#
# COMPACT_ATOMS: atom_id res chain seq x y z
N MET A 1 11.70 -59.32 3.34
CA MET A 1 12.06 -58.15 4.15
C MET A 1 12.64 -57.10 3.23
N GLY A 2 11.85 -56.09 2.89
CA GLY A 2 12.29 -54.94 2.10
C GLY A 2 11.39 -53.79 2.52
N SER A 3 11.85 -52.99 3.47
CA SER A 3 11.14 -51.79 3.91
C SER A 3 11.14 -50.79 2.76
N ILE A 4 9.94 -50.45 2.29
CA ILE A 4 9.73 -49.30 1.41
C ILE A 4 9.76 -48.08 2.34
N ASN A 5 10.84 -47.33 2.29
CA ASN A 5 10.89 -45.99 2.88
C ASN A 5 9.89 -45.14 2.11
N HIS A 6 8.84 -44.68 2.78
CA HIS A 6 8.05 -43.55 2.29
C HIS A 6 8.96 -42.32 2.35
N GLU A 7 9.46 -41.87 1.20
CA GLU A 7 9.92 -40.49 1.07
C GLU A 7 8.70 -39.59 1.28
N GLU A 8 8.76 -38.78 2.34
CA GLU A 8 7.80 -37.72 2.59
C GLU A 8 7.81 -36.73 1.41
N ASP A 9 6.62 -36.41 0.92
CA ASP A 9 6.37 -35.44 -0.12
C ASP A 9 6.92 -34.07 0.31
N PRO A 10 7.75 -33.36 -0.49
CA PRO A 10 8.25 -32.03 -0.13
C PRO A 10 7.15 -30.97 0.05
N ALA A 11 5.88 -31.31 -0.24
CA ALA A 11 4.71 -30.49 0.06
C ALA A 11 4.27 -30.50 1.55
N SER A 12 4.79 -31.40 2.40
CA SER A 12 4.45 -31.43 3.84
C SER A 12 5.37 -30.59 4.73
N GLN A 13 6.24 -29.78 4.13
CA GLN A 13 6.98 -28.70 4.81
C GLN A 13 6.40 -27.33 4.41
N GLN A 14 5.10 -27.11 4.65
CA GLN A 14 4.63 -25.74 4.91
C GLN A 14 5.13 -25.35 6.29
N GLU A 15 6.43 -25.04 6.36
CA GLU A 15 7.02 -24.37 7.51
C GLU A 15 6.21 -23.10 7.80
N HIS A 16 5.83 -22.96 9.06
CA HIS A 16 5.31 -21.76 9.70
C HIS A 16 6.12 -20.52 9.26
N GLN A 17 5.74 -19.86 8.16
CA GLN A 17 6.08 -18.46 7.96
C GLN A 17 5.06 -17.66 8.76
N SER A 18 5.25 -17.62 10.07
CA SER A 18 4.39 -16.85 10.98
C SER A 18 4.69 -15.36 10.88
N MET A 19 5.97 -15.01 10.64
CA MET A 19 6.43 -13.64 10.60
C MET A 19 6.71 -13.18 9.16
N VAL A 20 6.09 -12.07 8.76
CA VAL A 20 6.39 -11.36 7.51
C VAL A 20 7.01 -10.02 7.83
N VAL A 21 8.14 -9.72 7.19
CA VAL A 21 8.84 -8.42 7.28
C VAL A 21 8.70 -7.71 5.96
N PHE A 22 8.33 -6.43 5.98
CA PHE A 22 8.13 -5.63 4.78
C PHE A 22 8.39 -4.14 5.05
N ARG A 23 8.56 -3.36 3.98
CA ARG A 23 8.72 -1.90 4.08
C ARG A 23 7.43 -1.19 3.74
N LEU A 24 7.11 -0.14 4.49
CA LEU A 24 6.01 0.77 4.18
C LEU A 24 6.33 1.61 2.92
N PRO A 25 5.35 2.32 2.34
CA PRO A 25 5.52 3.04 1.08
C PRO A 25 6.59 4.13 1.09
N ASP A 26 6.96 4.67 2.26
CA ASP A 26 8.12 5.56 2.41
C ASP A 26 9.48 4.90 2.05
N ALA A 27 9.48 3.59 1.80
CA ALA A 27 10.62 2.73 1.49
C ALA A 27 11.73 2.69 2.56
N LYS A 28 11.47 3.25 3.75
CA LYS A 28 12.43 3.38 4.85
C LYS A 28 11.95 2.64 6.10
N THR A 29 10.66 2.72 6.39
CA THR A 29 10.08 2.16 7.60
C THR A 29 9.81 0.69 7.39
N GLU A 30 10.68 -0.15 7.96
CA GLU A 30 10.46 -1.59 8.03
C GLU A 30 9.51 -1.93 9.17
N VAL A 31 8.52 -2.78 8.88
CA VAL A 31 7.53 -3.28 9.82
C VAL A 31 7.45 -4.80 9.65
N TRP A 32 7.11 -5.48 10.73
CA TRP A 32 6.82 -6.91 10.69
C TRP A 32 5.46 -7.21 11.30
N ILE A 33 4.89 -8.33 10.88
CA ILE A 33 3.70 -8.93 11.48
C ILE A 33 3.93 -10.39 11.76
N ASP A 34 3.56 -10.85 12.95
CA ASP A 34 3.66 -12.24 13.37
C ASP A 34 2.36 -12.73 14.02
N ALA A 35 1.95 -13.95 13.72
CA ALA A 35 0.79 -14.60 14.33
C ALA A 35 1.21 -15.42 15.56
N VAL A 36 0.78 -14.99 16.74
CA VAL A 36 1.10 -15.62 18.03
C VAL A 36 -0.16 -16.25 18.62
N ASN A 37 -0.11 -17.56 18.86
CA ASN A 37 -1.19 -18.29 19.53
C ASN A 37 -1.23 -17.94 21.03
N ARG A 38 -2.37 -17.40 21.49
CA ARG A 38 -2.64 -17.07 22.90
C ARG A 38 -3.83 -17.89 23.42
N GLY A 39 -3.58 -19.18 23.63
CA GLY A 39 -4.61 -20.10 24.12
C GLY A 39 -5.68 -20.37 23.06
N LYS A 40 -6.89 -19.83 23.25
CA LYS A 40 -8.00 -19.96 22.29
C LYS A 40 -8.03 -18.84 21.24
N ALA A 41 -7.27 -17.78 21.44
CA ALA A 41 -7.21 -16.63 20.53
C ALA A 41 -5.89 -16.62 19.75
N VAL A 42 -5.93 -16.04 18.55
CA VAL A 42 -4.75 -15.69 17.75
C VAL A 42 -4.51 -14.20 17.91
N ALA A 43 -3.27 -13.82 18.18
CA ALA A 43 -2.83 -12.44 18.24
C ALA A 43 -1.88 -12.15 17.07
N TYR A 44 -2.25 -11.25 16.18
CA TYR A 44 -1.35 -10.72 15.16
C TYR A 44 -0.62 -9.52 15.75
N GLU A 45 0.65 -9.71 16.09
CA GLU A 45 1.51 -8.66 16.63
C GLU A 45 2.20 -7.94 15.49
N VAL A 46 2.10 -6.60 15.47
CA VAL A 46 2.74 -5.73 14.49
C VAL A 46 3.83 -4.95 15.19
N GLY A 47 5.04 -5.01 14.66
CA GLY A 47 6.21 -4.43 15.31
C GLY A 47 7.27 -3.89 14.37
N GLN A 48 8.30 -3.31 14.97
CA GLN A 48 9.49 -2.83 14.27
C GLN A 48 10.73 -3.19 15.09
N GLY A 49 11.78 -3.68 14.42
CA GLY A 49 12.97 -4.19 15.10
C GLY A 49 12.58 -5.25 16.12
N ARG A 50 12.86 -5.00 17.41
CA ARG A 50 12.51 -5.92 18.53
C ARG A 50 11.25 -5.52 19.29
N GLY A 51 10.63 -4.38 18.96
CA GLY A 51 9.49 -3.84 19.69
C GLY A 51 8.16 -4.19 19.03
N VAL A 52 7.16 -4.53 19.84
CA VAL A 52 5.75 -4.63 19.41
C VAL A 52 5.13 -3.24 19.48
N LEU A 53 4.49 -2.81 18.40
CA LEU A 53 3.84 -1.50 18.33
C LEU A 53 2.33 -1.60 18.55
N SER A 54 1.70 -2.61 17.97
CA SER A 54 0.26 -2.85 18.10
C SER A 54 -0.07 -4.34 17.98
N ARG A 55 -1.30 -4.71 18.33
CA ARG A 55 -1.80 -6.08 18.27
C ARG A 55 -3.23 -6.10 17.76
N TRP A 56 -3.54 -7.10 16.93
CA TRP A 56 -4.90 -7.51 16.61
C TRP A 56 -5.18 -8.85 17.26
N THR A 57 -6.13 -8.91 18.19
CA THR A 57 -6.49 -10.16 18.87
C THR A 57 -7.85 -10.64 18.39
N THR A 58 -7.98 -11.91 18.02
CA THR A 58 -9.29 -12.51 17.71
C THR A 58 -10.15 -12.51 18.97
N ALA A 59 -11.30 -11.85 18.93
CA ALA A 59 -12.32 -11.92 19.97
C ALA A 59 -13.03 -13.28 19.94
N ASP A 60 -13.61 -13.70 21.07
CA ASP A 60 -14.48 -14.89 21.16
C ASP A 60 -15.88 -14.61 20.56
N GLN A 61 -15.89 -14.01 19.38
CA GLN A 61 -17.08 -13.56 18.67
C GLN A 61 -16.83 -13.62 17.17
N LYS A 62 -17.66 -14.40 16.48
CA LYS A 62 -17.79 -14.34 15.03
C LYS A 62 -18.82 -13.31 14.62
N VAL A 63 -18.51 -12.54 13.57
CA VAL A 63 -19.37 -11.49 13.05
C VAL A 63 -19.58 -11.68 11.56
N ARG A 64 -20.75 -11.27 11.08
CA ARG A 64 -21.11 -11.42 9.69
C ARG A 64 -20.27 -10.48 8.81
N VAL A 65 -19.73 -11.02 7.73
CA VAL A 65 -18.95 -10.28 6.72
C VAL A 65 -19.60 -10.29 5.35
N SER A 66 -20.60 -11.15 5.13
CA SER A 66 -21.40 -11.13 3.92
C SER A 66 -22.35 -9.91 3.87
N PRO A 67 -22.65 -9.37 2.68
CA PRO A 67 -23.59 -8.27 2.52
C PRO A 67 -24.97 -8.58 3.13
N SER A 68 -25.70 -7.54 3.54
CA SER A 68 -27.03 -7.67 4.16
C SER A 68 -28.11 -8.29 3.27
N MET A 69 -27.90 -8.31 1.95
CA MET A 69 -28.81 -8.94 0.99
C MET A 69 -28.67 -10.46 0.93
N VAL A 70 -27.59 -11.02 1.51
CA VAL A 70 -27.37 -12.48 1.57
C VAL A 70 -28.30 -13.08 2.63
N ASN A 71 -28.85 -14.27 2.38
CA ASN A 71 -29.71 -14.93 3.37
C ASN A 71 -28.87 -15.53 4.51
N ASP A 72 -29.46 -15.67 5.69
CA ASP A 72 -28.75 -16.12 6.90
C ASP A 72 -28.23 -17.56 6.80
N ASP A 73 -28.84 -18.41 5.97
CA ASP A 73 -28.43 -19.81 5.74
C ASP A 73 -27.13 -19.95 4.93
N VAL A 74 -26.76 -18.90 4.19
CA VAL A 74 -25.54 -18.83 3.37
C VAL A 74 -24.66 -17.63 3.73
N ALA A 75 -24.90 -17.02 4.90
CA ALA A 75 -24.11 -15.89 5.35
C ALA A 75 -22.72 -16.33 5.82
N GLU A 76 -21.72 -15.49 5.52
CA GLU A 76 -20.32 -15.72 5.88
C GLU A 76 -19.98 -14.96 7.16
N TYR A 77 -19.14 -15.58 7.99
CA TYR A 77 -18.77 -15.08 9.30
C TYR A 77 -17.27 -15.25 9.55
N GLU A 78 -16.65 -14.21 10.08
CA GLU A 78 -15.23 -14.18 10.42
C GLU A 78 -15.02 -13.82 11.88
N ASP A 79 -13.86 -14.17 12.42
CA ASP A 79 -13.46 -13.79 13.78
C ASP A 79 -13.22 -12.27 13.85
N LEU A 80 -13.85 -11.61 14.83
CA LEU A 80 -13.68 -10.17 15.03
C LEU A 80 -12.28 -9.87 15.57
N LEU A 81 -11.52 -8.99 14.90
CA LEU A 81 -10.20 -8.56 15.38
C LEU A 81 -10.31 -7.30 16.23
N GLN A 82 -9.78 -7.36 17.45
CA GLN A 82 -9.69 -6.23 18.37
C GLN A 82 -8.32 -5.57 18.30
N PHE A 83 -8.29 -4.27 18.00
CA PHE A 83 -7.08 -3.47 17.95
C PHE A 83 -6.65 -2.94 19.32
N GLU A 84 -5.38 -3.11 19.63
CA GLU A 84 -4.74 -2.53 20.81
C GLU A 84 -3.37 -1.96 20.46
N ILE A 85 -3.06 -0.79 21.00
CA ILE A 85 -1.71 -0.22 20.92
C ILE A 85 -0.90 -0.72 22.11
N ALA A 86 0.35 -1.12 21.88
CA ALA A 86 1.23 -1.58 22.96
C ALA A 86 1.55 -0.43 23.93
N GLU A 87 1.47 -0.71 25.24
CA GLU A 87 1.72 0.27 26.31
C GLU A 87 3.21 0.70 26.36
N GLU A 88 4.14 -0.17 25.97
CA GLU A 88 5.58 0.08 25.94
C GLU A 88 6.10 0.21 24.49
N ARG A 89 5.91 1.38 23.86
CA ARG A 89 6.47 1.68 22.52
C ARG A 89 7.98 1.93 22.62
N THR A 90 8.78 0.87 22.60
CA THR A 90 10.25 1.00 22.64
C THR A 90 10.89 0.38 21.41
N PRO A 91 11.43 1.19 20.47
CA PRO A 91 11.44 2.66 20.42
C PRO A 91 10.09 3.25 19.97
N ALA A 92 9.86 4.54 20.27
CA ALA A 92 8.76 5.30 19.69
C ALA A 92 9.03 5.50 18.19
N VAL A 93 8.25 4.86 17.34
CA VAL A 93 8.40 4.95 15.88
C VAL A 93 7.93 6.33 15.43
N ASP A 94 8.81 7.04 14.75
CA ASP A 94 8.47 8.27 14.05
C ASP A 94 7.92 7.89 12.67
N PHE A 95 6.63 7.55 12.61
CA PHE A 95 5.94 7.49 11.34
C PHE A 95 5.93 8.92 10.79
N ALA A 96 6.80 9.22 9.83
CA ALA A 96 7.02 10.55 9.28
C ALA A 96 5.68 11.29 9.10
N GLY A 97 5.34 12.20 10.01
CA GLY A 97 3.98 12.68 10.17
C GLY A 97 3.91 13.93 11.03
N SER A 98 2.78 14.65 10.97
CA SER A 98 2.56 15.82 11.81
C SER A 98 2.40 15.39 13.27
N ALA A 99 3.05 16.09 14.21
CA ALA A 99 3.01 15.79 15.64
C ALA A 99 1.57 15.53 16.13
N GLY A 100 1.33 14.36 16.76
CA GLY A 100 0.03 13.98 17.31
C GLY A 100 -0.86 13.14 16.38
N GLN A 101 -0.33 12.64 15.26
CA GLN A 101 -0.99 11.68 14.35
C GLN A 101 -0.42 10.25 14.43
N ASP A 102 0.54 9.99 15.31
CA ASP A 102 1.29 8.73 15.39
C ASP A 102 0.38 7.50 15.57
N ASP A 103 -0.68 7.62 16.38
CA ASP A 103 -1.65 6.55 16.61
C ASP A 103 -2.45 6.21 15.34
N LEU A 104 -2.74 7.22 14.50
CA LEU A 104 -3.46 7.04 13.24
C LEU A 104 -2.55 6.36 12.21
N ALA A 105 -1.30 6.83 12.12
CA ALA A 105 -0.30 6.24 11.25
C ALA A 105 0.01 4.79 11.65
N LEU A 106 0.11 4.51 12.95
CA LEU A 106 0.25 3.15 13.48
C LEU A 106 -0.94 2.27 13.13
N LEU A 107 -2.18 2.75 13.33
CA LEU A 107 -3.36 2.00 12.96
C LEU A 107 -3.36 1.66 11.46
N TRP A 108 -3.02 2.63 10.60
CA TRP A 108 -2.94 2.40 9.17
C TRP A 108 -1.87 1.35 8.80
N ALA A 109 -0.66 1.48 9.34
CA ALA A 109 0.42 0.50 9.13
C ALA A 109 0.07 -0.89 9.68
N SER A 110 -0.68 -0.93 10.77
CA SER A 110 -1.16 -2.17 11.36
C SER A 110 -2.24 -2.84 10.50
N ILE A 111 -3.15 -2.07 9.90
CA ILE A 111 -4.11 -2.58 8.90
C ILE A 111 -3.38 -3.06 7.65
N TYR A 112 -2.37 -2.33 7.16
CA TYR A 112 -1.54 -2.79 6.05
C TYR A 112 -0.93 -4.15 6.36
N SER A 113 -0.41 -4.31 7.57
CA SER A 113 0.19 -5.57 8.02
C SER A 113 -0.79 -6.75 7.92
N LEU A 114 -2.07 -6.56 8.27
CA LEU A 114 -3.10 -7.60 8.08
C LEU A 114 -3.22 -8.03 6.61
N TRP A 115 -3.19 -7.09 5.67
CA TRP A 115 -3.26 -7.37 4.24
C TRP A 115 -1.99 -7.98 3.64
N VAL A 116 -0.89 -8.03 4.40
CA VAL A 116 0.35 -8.70 4.01
C VAL A 116 0.42 -10.12 4.59
N HIS A 117 -0.25 -10.36 5.72
CA HIS A 117 -0.16 -11.62 6.44
C HIS A 117 -0.84 -12.78 5.68
N PRO A 118 -0.19 -13.95 5.53
CA PRO A 118 -0.70 -15.07 4.71
C PRO A 118 -2.09 -15.59 5.12
N GLN A 119 -2.42 -15.51 6.41
CA GLN A 119 -3.71 -16.01 6.93
C GLN A 119 -4.89 -15.05 6.63
N LEU A 120 -4.62 -13.79 6.25
CA LEU A 120 -5.64 -12.74 6.15
C LEU A 120 -5.67 -12.05 4.78
N ARG A 121 -4.55 -12.04 4.04
CA ARG A 121 -4.39 -11.26 2.79
C ARG A 121 -5.31 -11.66 1.64
N GLU A 122 -5.84 -12.89 1.68
CA GLU A 122 -6.77 -13.43 0.67
C GLU A 122 -8.23 -13.07 0.98
N ASN A 123 -8.52 -12.53 2.17
CA ASN A 123 -9.87 -12.10 2.52
C ASN A 123 -10.22 -10.81 1.76
N ASP A 124 -11.45 -10.68 1.27
CA ASP A 124 -11.92 -9.41 0.69
C ASP A 124 -12.31 -8.39 1.77
N LEU A 125 -12.60 -8.88 2.98
CA LEU A 125 -13.10 -8.11 4.10
C LEU A 125 -12.56 -8.64 5.43
N ILE A 126 -12.13 -7.74 6.30
CA ILE A 126 -11.73 -8.08 7.68
C ILE A 126 -12.59 -7.28 8.66
N PRO A 127 -13.33 -7.94 9.58
CA PRO A 127 -14.09 -7.23 10.60
C PRO A 127 -13.18 -6.85 11.78
N VAL A 128 -13.26 -5.59 12.20
CA VAL A 128 -12.42 -5.05 13.27
C VAL A 128 -13.19 -4.20 14.28
N VAL A 129 -12.65 -4.08 15.48
CA VAL A 129 -13.04 -3.08 16.48
C VAL A 129 -11.80 -2.36 17.01
N VAL A 130 -11.89 -1.04 17.20
CA VAL A 130 -10.80 -0.20 17.70
C VAL A 130 -11.13 0.35 19.08
N ASN A 131 -10.13 0.44 19.96
CA ASN A 131 -10.32 0.80 21.37
C ASN A 131 -10.44 2.31 21.66
N SER A 132 -10.47 3.15 20.62
CA SER A 132 -10.48 4.61 20.75
C SER A 132 -11.48 5.23 19.76
N GLU A 133 -12.26 6.19 20.26
CA GLU A 133 -13.24 6.94 19.48
C GLU A 133 -12.57 7.69 18.32
N ARG A 134 -11.41 8.32 18.57
CA ARG A 134 -10.63 9.01 17.53
C ARG A 134 -10.16 8.07 16.42
N LEU A 135 -9.81 6.82 16.76
CA LEU A 135 -9.43 5.81 15.77
C LEU A 135 -10.63 5.39 14.93
N GLY A 136 -11.80 5.18 15.56
CA GLY A 136 -13.03 4.84 14.86
C GLY A 136 -13.53 5.96 13.94
N GLU A 137 -13.43 7.22 14.39
CA GLU A 137 -13.69 8.39 13.56
C GLU A 137 -12.76 8.45 12.36
N TYR A 138 -11.47 8.17 12.55
CA TYR A 138 -10.50 8.12 11.46
C TYR A 138 -10.86 7.03 10.43
N LEU A 139 -11.21 5.81 10.86
CA LEU A 139 -11.65 4.74 9.96
C LEU A 139 -12.85 5.18 9.10
N ARG A 140 -13.86 5.77 9.74
CA ARG A 140 -15.09 6.24 9.07
C ARG A 140 -14.83 7.39 8.11
N CYS A 141 -14.12 8.43 8.56
CA CYS A 141 -13.93 9.67 7.80
C CYS A 141 -12.98 9.52 6.62
N SER A 142 -12.03 8.59 6.70
CA SER A 142 -11.10 8.31 5.60
C SER A 142 -11.64 7.30 4.58
N GLY A 143 -12.78 6.65 4.86
CA GLY A 143 -13.30 5.54 4.06
C GLY A 143 -12.52 4.23 4.22
N LEU A 144 -11.54 4.18 5.13
CA LEU A 144 -10.75 2.97 5.40
C LEU A 144 -11.59 1.85 6.02
N GLY A 145 -12.61 2.22 6.80
CA GLY A 145 -13.57 1.28 7.35
C GLY A 145 -15.00 1.79 7.23
N VAL A 146 -15.93 0.89 6.93
CA VAL A 146 -17.37 1.15 7.00
C VAL A 146 -17.94 0.46 8.23
N ILE A 147 -18.92 1.07 8.90
CA ILE A 147 -19.53 0.43 10.07
C ILE A 147 -20.42 -0.70 9.58
N SER A 148 -20.22 -1.89 10.15
CA SER A 148 -21.00 -3.07 9.83
C SER A 148 -22.49 -2.79 10.08
N PRO A 149 -23.40 -3.14 9.14
CA PRO A 149 -24.83 -3.01 9.36
C PRO A 149 -25.35 -3.92 10.49
N PHE A 150 -24.54 -4.91 10.89
CA PHE A 150 -24.82 -5.83 11.98
C PHE A 150 -24.18 -5.41 13.31
N SER A 151 -23.46 -4.28 13.33
CA SER A 151 -22.96 -3.68 14.57
C SER A 151 -24.14 -3.30 15.46
N THR A 152 -24.13 -3.79 16.71
CA THR A 152 -25.12 -3.40 17.72
C THR A 152 -25.03 -1.92 18.06
N ALA A 153 -23.80 -1.40 18.06
CA ALA A 153 -23.51 0.00 18.23
C ALA A 153 -23.58 0.71 16.86
N ARG A 154 -24.70 1.38 16.60
CA ARG A 154 -24.93 2.14 15.38
C ARG A 154 -24.35 3.54 15.50
N SER A 155 -23.64 3.99 14.47
CA SER A 155 -23.14 5.36 14.39
C SER A 155 -24.23 6.32 13.94
N THR A 156 -24.12 7.56 14.41
CA THR A 156 -24.90 8.69 13.91
C THR A 156 -24.10 9.41 12.82
N THR A 157 -24.62 10.50 12.29
CA THR A 157 -23.86 11.35 11.36
C THR A 157 -22.63 12.00 12.02
N THR A 158 -22.61 12.12 13.34
CA THR A 158 -21.60 12.87 14.10
C THR A 158 -20.76 12.02 15.03
N GLU A 159 -21.28 10.89 15.53
CA GLU A 159 -20.63 10.10 16.59
C GLU A 159 -20.38 8.67 16.14
N VAL A 160 -19.21 8.16 16.51
CA VAL A 160 -18.80 6.77 16.29
C VAL A 160 -18.70 6.06 17.65
N PRO A 161 -19.55 5.08 17.93
CA PRO A 161 -19.46 4.32 19.18
C PRO A 161 -18.12 3.59 19.32
N ARG A 162 -17.58 3.55 20.54
CA ARG A 162 -16.29 2.90 20.84
C ARG A 162 -16.24 1.40 20.53
N ASN A 163 -17.38 0.74 20.53
CA ASN A 163 -17.52 -0.69 20.25
C ASN A 163 -18.17 -0.96 18.89
N ALA A 164 -18.18 0.03 17.98
CA ALA A 164 -18.66 -0.17 16.63
C ALA A 164 -17.76 -1.17 15.89
N ILE A 165 -18.38 -2.17 15.28
CA ILE A 165 -17.69 -3.12 14.40
C ILE A 165 -17.54 -2.47 13.03
N PHE A 166 -16.31 -2.38 12.55
CA PHE A 166 -15.97 -1.91 11.23
C PHE A 166 -15.70 -3.09 10.30
N TRP A 167 -16.09 -2.94 9.04
CA TRP A 167 -15.62 -3.75 7.93
C TRP A 167 -14.50 -3.00 7.21
N LEU A 168 -13.32 -3.60 7.17
CA LEU A 168 -12.21 -3.14 6.36
C LEU A 168 -12.26 -3.87 5.02
N HIS A 169 -12.56 -3.14 3.95
CA HIS A 169 -12.56 -3.69 2.60
C HIS A 169 -11.16 -3.65 2.01
N ARG A 170 -10.72 -4.77 1.43
CA ARG A 170 -9.41 -4.90 0.78
C ARG A 170 -9.23 -3.86 -0.32
N GLU A 171 -10.27 -3.64 -1.14
CA GLU A 171 -10.22 -2.68 -2.24
C GLU A 171 -10.03 -1.23 -1.79
N ALA A 172 -10.70 -0.79 -0.73
CA ALA A 172 -10.61 0.58 -0.23
C ALA A 172 -9.19 0.87 0.29
N PHE A 173 -8.60 -0.10 1.01
CA PHE A 173 -7.23 0.00 1.48
C PHE A 173 -6.23 0.16 0.31
N TRP A 174 -6.32 -0.70 -0.71
CA TRP A 174 -5.41 -0.65 -1.85
C TRP A 174 -5.61 0.55 -2.79
N GLN A 175 -6.77 1.20 -2.74
CA GLN A 175 -6.99 2.51 -3.38
C GLN A 175 -6.33 3.67 -2.60
N GLY A 176 -5.82 3.42 -1.39
CA GLY A 176 -5.12 4.41 -0.56
C GLY A 176 -5.98 5.05 0.53
N ALA A 177 -7.13 4.46 0.89
CA ALA A 177 -7.99 4.99 1.94
C ALA A 177 -7.21 5.19 3.25
N GLY A 178 -7.30 6.40 3.80
CA GLY A 178 -6.66 6.79 5.06
C GLY A 178 -5.14 6.87 5.06
N ALA A 179 -4.44 6.59 3.96
CA ALA A 179 -2.98 6.59 3.94
C ALA A 179 -2.41 7.96 4.37
N PRO A 180 -1.51 8.02 5.38
CA PRO A 180 -0.76 9.23 5.68
C PRO A 180 0.05 9.72 4.47
N ASP A 181 0.34 11.03 4.40
CA ASP A 181 1.11 11.63 3.30
C ASP A 181 2.49 10.97 3.08
N SER A 182 3.12 10.47 4.14
CA SER A 182 4.39 9.74 4.05
C SER A 182 4.24 8.31 3.55
N GLN A 183 3.05 7.72 3.69
CA GLN A 183 2.78 6.31 3.43
C GLN A 183 1.82 6.08 2.26
N THR A 184 1.54 7.09 1.44
CA THR A 184 0.76 6.90 0.22
C THR A 184 1.54 6.11 -0.83
N TRP A 185 0.85 5.32 -1.66
CA TRP A 185 1.51 4.58 -2.75
C TRP A 185 2.10 5.53 -3.80
N VAL A 186 1.48 6.70 -4.02
CA VAL A 186 1.89 7.70 -5.01
C VAL A 186 2.76 8.75 -4.34
N GLN A 187 4.06 8.64 -4.51
CA GLN A 187 5.08 9.41 -3.80
C GLN A 187 5.35 10.78 -4.43
N CYS A 188 4.89 11.03 -5.66
CA CYS A 188 5.05 12.33 -6.31
C CYS A 188 3.75 13.12 -6.32
N ARG A 189 3.79 14.26 -5.63
CA ARG A 189 2.81 15.36 -5.70
C ARG A 189 3.56 16.63 -6.09
N PRO A 190 3.70 16.94 -7.39
CA PRO A 190 4.47 18.09 -7.86
C PRO A 190 4.02 19.41 -7.21
N GLU A 191 2.73 19.54 -6.90
CA GLU A 191 2.14 20.70 -6.24
C GLU A 191 2.71 20.92 -4.83
N VAL A 192 3.09 19.82 -4.15
CA VAL A 192 3.60 19.82 -2.77
C VAL A 192 5.11 19.99 -2.75
N THR A 193 5.82 19.31 -3.65
CA THR A 193 7.29 19.32 -3.71
C THR A 193 7.86 20.64 -4.21
N GLN A 194 7.14 21.34 -5.11
CA GLN A 194 7.60 22.60 -5.70
C GLN A 194 7.11 23.84 -4.94
N PHE A 195 6.02 23.74 -4.17
CA PHE A 195 5.42 24.85 -3.44
C PHE A 195 5.15 24.47 -1.97
N PRO A 196 6.17 24.49 -1.09
CA PRO A 196 6.01 24.19 0.33
C PRO A 196 4.95 25.09 0.98
N GLY A 197 4.08 24.49 1.81
CA GLY A 197 3.01 25.21 2.53
C GLY A 197 1.65 25.26 1.82
N PHE A 198 1.54 24.72 0.60
CA PHE A 198 0.26 24.45 -0.05
C PHE A 198 -0.27 23.07 0.36
N GLY A 199 -1.60 22.90 0.30
CA GLY A 199 -2.29 21.74 0.87
C GLY A 199 -1.75 20.42 0.33
N THR A 200 -1.16 19.62 1.23
CA THR A 200 -0.62 18.28 0.90
C THR A 200 -1.71 17.28 0.54
N ASN A 201 -2.92 17.52 1.06
CA ASN A 201 -4.09 16.64 0.98
C ASN A 201 -5.08 16.98 -0.16
N VAL A 202 -4.72 17.85 -1.11
CA VAL A 202 -5.64 18.23 -2.20
C VAL A 202 -5.17 17.60 -3.50
N ASP A 203 -5.97 16.66 -4.03
CA ASP A 203 -5.74 16.08 -5.35
C ASP A 203 -5.76 17.16 -6.42
N PHE A 204 -4.97 16.93 -7.48
CA PHE A 204 -4.93 17.85 -8.61
C PHE A 204 -6.37 18.04 -9.14
N PRO A 205 -6.91 19.27 -9.11
CA PRO A 205 -8.31 19.48 -9.38
C PRO A 205 -8.65 19.08 -10.81
N THR A 206 -9.76 18.38 -11.00
CA THR A 206 -10.26 18.05 -12.34
C THR A 206 -10.74 19.33 -13.01
N GLN A 207 -9.94 19.85 -13.93
CA GLN A 207 -10.27 21.01 -14.76
C GLN A 207 -10.35 20.58 -16.22
N LEU A 208 -11.27 21.17 -16.98
CA LEU A 208 -11.34 20.97 -18.44
C LEU A 208 -10.56 22.06 -19.14
N SER A 209 -9.80 21.66 -20.16
CA SER A 209 -9.12 22.56 -21.10
C SER A 209 -9.47 22.18 -22.54
N PHE A 210 -9.03 23.00 -23.48
CA PHE A 210 -9.38 22.90 -24.88
C PHE A 210 -8.10 22.92 -25.72
N THR A 211 -7.95 21.96 -26.63
CA THR A 211 -6.94 22.02 -27.68
C THR A 211 -7.62 22.42 -28.98
N GLN A 212 -7.17 23.52 -29.58
CA GLN A 212 -7.64 23.98 -30.88
C GLN A 212 -6.59 23.68 -31.97
N LYS A 213 -7.00 22.97 -33.02
CA LYS A 213 -6.19 22.76 -34.23
C LYS A 213 -7.02 23.09 -35.46
N GLY A 214 -6.83 24.30 -35.98
CA GLY A 214 -7.66 24.84 -37.07
C GLY A 214 -9.13 24.96 -36.64
N ASN A 215 -10.02 24.29 -37.37
CA ASN A 215 -11.46 24.30 -37.10
C ASN A 215 -11.90 23.21 -36.11
N VAL A 216 -10.98 22.39 -35.60
CA VAL A 216 -11.28 21.35 -34.60
C VAL A 216 -10.90 21.87 -33.22
N SER A 217 -11.88 21.85 -32.30
CA SER A 217 -11.67 22.09 -30.87
C SER A 217 -12.03 20.83 -30.10
N THR A 218 -11.12 20.35 -29.25
CA THR A 218 -11.35 19.16 -28.42
C THR A 218 -11.22 19.54 -26.96
N VAL A 219 -12.17 19.06 -26.14
CA VAL A 219 -12.16 19.23 -24.69
C VAL A 219 -11.45 18.03 -24.06
N HIS A 220 -10.58 18.28 -23.09
CA HIS A 220 -9.91 17.22 -22.33
C HIS A 220 -9.63 17.68 -20.90
N PRO A 221 -9.47 16.76 -19.94
CA PRO A 221 -8.99 17.13 -18.60
C PRO A 221 -7.57 17.71 -18.68
N VAL A 222 -7.29 18.67 -17.80
CA VAL A 222 -5.94 19.15 -17.52
C VAL A 222 -5.23 18.06 -16.73
N ARG A 223 -4.01 17.72 -17.15
CA ARG A 223 -3.15 16.79 -16.42
C ARG A 223 -2.23 17.58 -15.47
N PRO A 224 -1.86 17.02 -14.31
CA PRO A 224 -0.80 17.57 -13.51
C PRO A 224 0.49 17.73 -14.32
N PRO A 225 1.37 18.69 -13.99
CA PRO A 225 2.72 18.74 -14.53
C PRO A 225 3.45 17.41 -14.31
N LYS A 226 4.33 17.03 -15.22
CA LYS A 226 5.19 15.86 -15.01
C LYS A 226 6.05 16.06 -13.77
N ALA A 227 6.26 14.99 -13.01
CA ALA A 227 7.27 14.97 -11.96
C ALA A 227 8.64 15.35 -12.53
N ALA A 228 9.51 15.97 -11.74
CA ALA A 228 10.90 16.17 -12.16
C ALA A 228 11.60 14.82 -12.42
N PRO A 229 12.52 14.73 -13.39
CA PRO A 229 13.41 13.57 -13.53
C PRO A 229 14.07 13.17 -12.21
N GLY A 230 14.22 11.87 -11.95
CA GLY A 230 14.80 11.33 -10.72
C GLY A 230 13.81 11.21 -9.56
N THR A 231 12.61 11.77 -9.68
CA THR A 231 11.58 11.69 -8.63
C THR A 231 11.03 10.27 -8.49
N LEU A 232 10.88 9.79 -7.25
CA LEU A 232 10.12 8.60 -6.90
C LEU A 232 8.62 8.85 -7.12
N LEU A 233 8.01 8.10 -8.03
CA LEU A 233 6.60 8.23 -8.40
C LEU A 233 5.70 7.32 -7.59
N TYR A 234 6.17 6.10 -7.33
CA TYR A 234 5.39 5.03 -6.73
C TYR A 234 6.27 4.14 -5.88
N SER A 235 5.76 3.67 -4.75
CA SER A 235 6.44 2.72 -3.86
C SER A 235 5.43 1.81 -3.18
N ARG A 236 5.62 0.48 -3.28
CA ARG A 236 4.77 -0.51 -2.63
C ARG A 236 5.49 -1.84 -2.44
N PHE A 237 5.29 -2.48 -1.29
CA PHE A 237 5.69 -3.87 -1.09
C PHE A 237 4.75 -4.84 -1.82
N ILE A 238 5.32 -5.72 -2.64
CA ILE A 238 4.60 -6.74 -3.41
C ILE A 238 4.76 -8.08 -2.71
N VAL A 239 3.67 -8.53 -2.08
CA VAL A 239 3.66 -9.68 -1.17
C VAL A 239 4.03 -10.98 -1.89
N GLU A 240 3.59 -11.16 -3.14
CA GLU A 240 3.74 -12.39 -3.91
C GLU A 240 5.20 -12.71 -4.26
N ILE A 241 6.06 -11.69 -4.28
CA ILE A 241 7.49 -11.82 -4.59
C ILE A 241 8.37 -11.42 -3.41
N GLY A 242 7.79 -10.85 -2.35
CA GLY A 242 8.53 -10.45 -1.14
C GLY A 242 9.47 -9.26 -1.35
N GLN A 243 9.17 -8.37 -2.31
CA GLN A 243 10.04 -7.25 -2.67
C GLN A 243 9.28 -5.92 -2.74
N THR A 244 9.96 -4.83 -2.45
CA THR A 244 9.42 -3.47 -2.63
C THR A 244 9.65 -3.00 -4.06
N LEU A 245 8.54 -2.76 -4.78
CA LEU A 245 8.54 -2.10 -6.08
C LEU A 245 8.63 -0.60 -5.90
N GLN A 246 9.58 0.03 -6.56
CA GLN A 246 9.61 1.48 -6.72
C GLN A 246 9.68 1.87 -8.19
N ILE A 247 9.04 2.98 -8.54
CA ILE A 247 9.01 3.51 -9.91
C ILE A 247 9.53 4.93 -9.88
N PHE A 248 10.56 5.21 -10.66
CA PHE A 248 11.17 6.53 -10.76
C PHE A 248 10.95 7.11 -12.15
N HIS A 249 10.78 8.43 -12.23
CA HIS A 249 10.95 9.15 -13.49
C HIS A 249 12.43 9.07 -13.90
N ILE A 250 12.74 8.61 -15.11
CA ILE A 250 14.11 8.52 -15.60
C ILE A 250 14.78 9.89 -15.57
N ASP A 251 16.02 9.93 -15.08
CA ASP A 251 16.91 11.09 -15.17
C ASP A 251 18.10 10.68 -16.02
N ALA A 252 18.22 11.25 -17.22
CA ALA A 252 19.31 10.95 -18.14
C ALA A 252 20.68 11.45 -17.62
N ASN A 253 20.69 12.36 -16.63
CA ASN A 253 21.90 12.83 -15.98
C ASN A 253 22.31 11.95 -14.78
N ASN A 254 21.40 11.12 -14.26
CA ASN A 254 21.72 10.11 -13.26
C ASN A 254 22.38 8.91 -13.97
N PRO A 255 23.67 8.61 -13.71
CA PRO A 255 24.37 7.51 -14.37
C PRO A 255 23.70 6.15 -14.15
N GLU A 256 23.10 5.93 -13.00
CA GLU A 256 22.44 4.67 -12.66
C GLU A 256 21.19 4.44 -13.52
N HIS A 257 20.34 5.47 -13.62
CA HIS A 257 19.14 5.43 -14.46
C HIS A 257 19.52 5.25 -15.93
N PHE A 258 20.46 6.06 -16.41
CA PHE A 258 20.87 6.05 -17.81
C PHE A 258 21.54 4.74 -18.22
N ASN A 259 22.46 4.21 -17.40
CA ASN A 259 23.16 2.98 -17.72
C ASN A 259 22.22 1.77 -17.78
N ASN A 260 21.26 1.65 -16.85
CA ASN A 260 20.27 0.56 -16.90
C ASN A 260 19.35 0.70 -18.12
N TYR A 261 18.85 1.92 -18.40
CA TYR A 261 18.06 2.19 -19.60
C TYR A 261 18.82 1.81 -20.89
N ALA A 262 20.05 2.30 -21.07
CA ALA A 262 20.84 2.05 -22.27
C ALA A 262 21.19 0.57 -22.43
N LYS A 263 21.56 -0.10 -21.32
CA LYS A 263 21.82 -1.55 -21.29
C LYS A 263 20.59 -2.35 -21.72
N TRP A 264 19.41 -1.99 -21.19
CA TRP A 264 18.16 -2.64 -21.56
C TRP A 264 17.82 -2.44 -23.03
N GLN A 265 17.78 -1.21 -23.52
CA GLN A 265 17.46 -0.91 -24.92
C GLN A 265 18.44 -1.57 -25.90
N ASN A 266 19.70 -1.72 -25.50
CA ASN A 266 20.71 -2.39 -26.31
C ASN A 266 20.66 -3.92 -26.21
N SER A 267 19.93 -4.51 -25.25
CA SER A 267 19.79 -5.97 -25.15
C SER A 267 19.01 -6.55 -26.33
N ASP A 268 19.34 -7.77 -26.77
CA ASP A 268 18.68 -8.41 -27.92
C ASP A 268 17.16 -8.56 -27.70
N ARG A 269 16.75 -8.98 -26.49
CA ARG A 269 15.35 -9.21 -26.14
C ARG A 269 14.50 -7.95 -26.22
N VAL A 270 14.99 -6.84 -25.64
CA VAL A 270 14.24 -5.57 -25.63
C VAL A 270 14.28 -4.94 -27.02
N ASN A 271 15.44 -4.93 -27.68
CA ASN A 271 15.57 -4.35 -29.00
C ASN A 271 14.71 -5.06 -30.07
N ALA A 272 14.46 -6.36 -29.93
CA ALA A 272 13.55 -7.07 -30.84
C ALA A 272 12.13 -6.47 -30.86
N GLY A 273 11.65 -5.98 -29.71
CA GLY A 273 10.36 -5.32 -29.57
C GLY A 273 10.41 -3.82 -29.84
N TRP A 274 11.37 -3.12 -29.22
CA TRP A 274 11.41 -1.67 -29.19
C TRP A 274 12.21 -1.03 -30.33
N ARG A 275 13.21 -1.76 -30.88
CA ARG A 275 14.09 -1.31 -31.98
C ARG A 275 14.82 0.01 -31.71
N GLU A 276 15.08 0.32 -30.44
CA GLU A 276 15.76 1.54 -29.99
C GLU A 276 17.25 1.34 -29.69
N ARG A 277 17.87 0.22 -30.11
CA ARG A 277 19.33 0.02 -29.93
C ARG A 277 20.12 1.16 -30.57
N GLY A 278 21.09 1.67 -29.83
CA GLY A 278 21.94 2.76 -30.30
C GLY A 278 23.08 3.11 -29.33
N PRO A 279 23.96 4.04 -29.75
CA PRO A 279 24.96 4.61 -28.86
C PRO A 279 24.30 5.52 -27.80
N ASP A 280 25.04 5.87 -26.76
CA ASP A 280 24.56 6.73 -25.67
C ASP A 280 23.96 8.06 -26.15
N GLU A 281 24.51 8.66 -27.22
CA GLU A 281 23.98 9.90 -27.80
C GLU A 281 22.55 9.73 -28.32
N HIS A 282 22.25 8.59 -28.96
CA HIS A 282 20.89 8.25 -29.42
C HIS A 282 19.93 8.16 -28.23
N HIS A 283 20.35 7.45 -27.18
CA HIS A 283 19.57 7.25 -25.96
C HIS A 283 19.29 8.56 -25.22
N ARG A 284 20.30 9.45 -25.09
CA ARG A 284 20.11 10.77 -24.47
C ARG A 284 19.13 11.63 -25.26
N LYS A 285 19.29 11.69 -26.58
CA LYS A 285 18.39 12.45 -27.45
C LYS A 285 16.96 11.92 -27.40
N TYR A 286 16.79 10.59 -27.34
CA TYR A 286 15.49 9.97 -27.16
C TYR A 286 14.86 10.41 -25.83
N LEU A 287 15.56 10.25 -24.70
CA LEU A 287 15.05 10.62 -23.38
C LEU A 287 14.74 12.13 -23.27
N GLU A 288 15.56 12.99 -23.89
CA GLU A 288 15.29 14.42 -24.00
C GLU A 288 13.98 14.71 -24.74
N SER A 289 13.73 14.01 -25.86
CA SER A 289 12.47 14.15 -26.61
C SER A 289 11.25 13.67 -25.81
N GLN A 290 11.39 12.58 -25.05
CA GLN A 290 10.34 12.06 -24.17
C GLN A 290 10.05 13.01 -23.00
N LEU A 291 11.08 13.65 -22.45
CA LEU A 291 10.91 14.63 -21.39
C LEU A 291 10.13 15.86 -21.90
N ALA A 292 10.44 16.32 -23.11
CA ALA A 292 9.78 17.47 -23.75
C ALA A 292 8.32 17.21 -24.18
N ASP A 293 7.95 15.96 -24.51
CA ASP A 293 6.60 15.62 -24.97
C ASP A 293 5.59 15.50 -23.81
N PRO A 294 4.60 16.39 -23.62
CA PRO A 294 3.67 16.34 -22.48
C PRO A 294 2.80 15.07 -22.41
N HIS A 295 2.81 14.21 -23.43
CA HIS A 295 1.98 13.01 -23.48
C HIS A 295 2.66 11.75 -22.98
N THR A 296 3.97 11.77 -22.70
CA THR A 296 4.74 10.60 -22.27
C THR A 296 5.51 10.87 -20.98
N MET A 297 5.81 9.81 -20.23
CA MET A 297 6.70 9.88 -19.07
C MET A 297 7.47 8.57 -19.03
N SER A 298 8.80 8.66 -19.12
CA SER A 298 9.67 7.48 -19.15
C SER A 298 10.05 7.08 -17.73
N CYS A 299 9.89 5.82 -17.38
CA CYS A 299 10.13 5.35 -16.02
C CYS A 299 11.16 4.21 -15.98
N VAL A 300 11.86 4.10 -14.86
CA VAL A 300 12.63 2.91 -14.47
C VAL A 300 12.05 2.34 -13.18
N PHE A 301 12.26 1.04 -12.98
CA PHE A 301 11.72 0.28 -11.87
C PHE A 301 12.86 -0.25 -11.02
N SER A 302 12.75 -0.17 -9.69
CA SER A 302 13.62 -0.90 -8.77
C SER A 302 12.84 -1.91 -7.95
N TRP A 303 13.56 -2.97 -7.58
CA TRP A 303 13.16 -3.97 -6.59
C TRP A 303 14.16 -3.90 -5.45
N ASP A 304 13.70 -3.60 -4.24
CA ASP A 304 14.56 -3.47 -3.05
C ASP A 304 15.79 -2.59 -3.30
N GLU A 305 15.56 -1.39 -3.86
CA GLU A 305 16.57 -0.39 -4.22
C GLU A 305 17.51 -0.78 -5.37
N GLN A 306 17.31 -1.94 -6.02
CA GLN A 306 18.06 -2.34 -7.20
C GLN A 306 17.25 -2.09 -8.46
N LEU A 307 17.72 -1.20 -9.34
CA LEU A 307 17.11 -1.04 -10.66
C LEU A 307 17.14 -2.37 -11.41
N ALA A 308 15.99 -2.75 -11.98
CA ALA A 308 15.85 -3.97 -12.76
C ALA A 308 16.70 -3.93 -14.04
#